data_AF-A0A520TLP3-F1
#
_entry.id   AF-A0A520TLP3-F1
#
_cell.length_a   1.000
_cell.length_b   1.000
_cell.length_c   1.000
_cell.angle_alpha   90.00
_cell.angle_beta   90.00
_cell.angle_gamma   90.00
#
_symmetry.space_group_name_H-M   'P 1'
#
loop_
_entity.id
_entity.type
_entity.pdbx_description
1 polymer ?
#
loop_
_entity_poly.entity_id
_entity_poly.type
_entity_poly.pdbx_seq_one_letter_code
_entity_poly.pdbx_strand_id
1 'polypeptide(L)'
;RSDRIADLIKVEISQVLSLEVRDPRVQGITVLNVLLTSDMKKADIFISQSNSFNEIDIEEVKKGLEKAKGFIRRKLSKNLNLRRTPEIFFKLEEIF
;
A
#
# COMPACT_ATOMS: atom_id res chain seq x y z
N ARG A 1 4.55 -20.40 -0.62
CA ARG A 1 3.39 -20.26 -1.57
C ARG A 1 2.72 -18.90 -1.39
N SER A 2 2.61 -18.41 -0.15
CA SER A 2 2.21 -17.04 0.19
C SER A 2 3.08 -15.97 -0.45
N ASP A 3 4.38 -16.25 -0.64
CA ASP A 3 5.38 -15.29 -1.15
C ASP A 3 5.05 -14.77 -2.55
N ARG A 4 4.64 -15.67 -3.47
CA ARG A 4 4.21 -15.24 -4.82
C ARG A 4 2.99 -14.32 -4.78
N ILE A 5 2.07 -14.54 -3.84
CA ILE A 5 0.90 -13.67 -3.69
C ILE A 5 1.31 -12.32 -3.08
N ALA A 6 2.27 -12.33 -2.14
CA ALA A 6 2.84 -11.11 -1.58
C ALA A 6 3.51 -10.26 -2.66
N ASP A 7 4.31 -10.87 -3.53
CA ASP A 7 4.97 -10.18 -4.65
C ASP A 7 3.96 -9.59 -5.64
N LEU A 8 2.92 -10.36 -6.01
CA LEU A 8 1.86 -9.86 -6.89
C LEU A 8 1.13 -8.67 -6.27
N ILE A 9 0.81 -8.75 -4.97
CA ILE A 9 0.18 -7.66 -4.24
C ILE A 9 1.12 -6.45 -4.18
N LYS A 10 2.41 -6.65 -3.93
CA LYS A 10 3.41 -5.57 -3.91
C LYS A 10 3.48 -4.84 -5.24
N VAL A 11 3.57 -5.58 -6.35
CA VAL A 11 3.64 -4.99 -7.70
C VAL A 11 2.37 -4.21 -8.01
N GLU A 12 1.20 -4.82 -7.76
CA GLU A 12 -0.10 -4.19 -8.03
C GLU A 12 -0.27 -2.89 -7.23
N ILE A 13 0.04 -2.92 -5.94
CA ILE A 13 -0.11 -1.75 -5.06
C ILE A 13 0.90 -0.66 -5.42
N SER A 14 2.14 -1.03 -5.75
CA SER A 14 3.15 -0.08 -6.22
C SER A 14 2.70 0.62 -7.51
N GLN A 15 2.11 -0.13 -8.44
CA GLN A 15 1.56 0.43 -9.67
C GLN A 15 0.37 1.35 -9.40
N VAL A 16 -0.58 0.94 -8.56
CA VAL A 16 -1.74 1.77 -8.20
C VAL A 16 -1.32 3.07 -7.53
N LEU A 17 -0.39 3.00 -6.56
CA LEU A 17 0.15 4.19 -5.89
C LEU A 17 0.88 5.10 -6.87
N SER A 18 1.74 4.55 -7.74
CA SER A 18 2.53 5.37 -8.67
C SER A 18 1.72 5.94 -9.84
N LEU A 19 0.73 5.22 -10.37
CA LEU A 19 0.01 5.60 -11.59
C LEU A 19 -1.32 6.31 -11.31
N GLU A 20 -2.06 5.87 -10.30
CA GLU A 20 -3.43 6.33 -10.05
C GLU A 20 -3.52 7.30 -8.88
N VAL A 21 -2.64 7.22 -7.90
CA VAL A 21 -2.61 8.18 -6.79
C VAL A 21 -1.77 9.40 -7.20
N ARG A 22 -2.41 10.30 -7.96
CA ARG A 22 -1.90 11.64 -8.30
C ARG A 22 -2.25 12.68 -7.23
N ASP A 23 -2.22 12.28 -5.97
CA ASP A 23 -2.54 13.18 -4.87
C ASP A 23 -1.23 13.76 -4.33
N PRO A 24 -1.01 15.09 -4.35
CA PRO A 24 0.24 15.72 -3.95
C PRO A 24 0.68 15.38 -2.51
N ARG A 25 -0.25 14.94 -1.66
CA ARG A 25 0.02 14.51 -0.28
C ARG A 25 0.64 13.12 -0.17
N VAL A 26 0.40 12.29 -1.17
CA VAL A 26 0.87 10.89 -1.26
C VAL A 26 1.99 10.76 -2.32
N GLN A 27 2.30 11.88 -2.97
CA GLN A 27 3.26 12.01 -4.06
C GLN A 27 4.68 11.92 -3.50
N GLY A 28 5.37 10.82 -3.80
CA GLY A 28 6.69 10.48 -3.25
C GLY A 28 6.69 9.37 -2.20
N ILE A 29 5.55 8.68 -2.01
CA ILE A 29 5.48 7.45 -1.21
C ILE A 29 5.83 6.24 -2.07
N THR A 30 6.80 5.47 -1.60
CA THR A 30 7.28 4.24 -2.24
C THR A 30 6.92 3.04 -1.38
N VAL A 31 6.45 1.95 -2.00
CA VAL A 31 6.25 0.67 -1.31
C VAL A 31 7.59 -0.03 -1.18
N LEU A 32 8.03 -0.24 0.05
CA LEU A 32 9.24 -1.00 0.35
C LEU A 32 8.96 -2.49 0.36
N ASN A 33 7.95 -2.90 1.14
CA ASN A 33 7.69 -4.30 1.41
C ASN A 33 6.21 -4.60 1.67
N VAL A 34 5.83 -5.86 1.47
CA VAL A 34 4.48 -6.35 1.78
C VAL A 34 4.62 -7.67 2.54
N LEU A 35 4.14 -7.69 3.78
CA LEU A 35 4.06 -8.88 4.61
C LEU A 35 2.61 -9.36 4.66
N LEU A 36 2.37 -10.56 4.13
CA LEU A 36 1.11 -11.26 4.32
C LEU A 36 1.22 -12.20 5.51
N THR A 37 0.18 -12.18 6.34
CA THR A 37 -0.02 -13.20 7.37
C THR A 37 -0.24 -14.58 6.73
N SER A 38 0.13 -15.65 7.45
CA SER A 38 0.00 -17.04 6.99
C SER A 38 -1.45 -17.39 6.60
N ASP A 39 -2.43 -16.77 7.27
CA ASP A 39 -3.86 -16.89 6.99
C ASP A 39 -4.35 -16.07 5.76
N MET A 40 -3.49 -15.28 5.12
CA MET A 40 -3.83 -14.35 4.03
C MET A 40 -4.98 -13.39 4.37
N LYS A 41 -5.23 -13.16 5.66
CA LYS A 41 -6.30 -12.27 6.14
C LYS A 41 -5.81 -10.84 6.34
N LYS A 42 -4.52 -10.66 6.61
CA LYS A 42 -3.89 -9.34 6.81
C LYS A 42 -2.66 -9.19 5.93
N ALA A 43 -2.55 -8.03 5.31
CA ALA A 43 -1.40 -7.59 4.52
C ALA A 43 -0.86 -6.29 5.13
N ASP A 44 0.30 -6.37 5.76
CA ASP A 44 1.07 -5.21 6.22
C ASP A 44 1.92 -4.69 5.07
N ILE A 45 1.73 -3.44 4.70
CA ILE A 45 2.42 -2.78 3.59
C ILE A 45 3.30 -1.70 4.18
N PHE A 46 4.60 -1.89 4.00
CA PHE A 46 5.62 -0.95 4.42
C PHE A 46 5.86 0.04 3.30
N ILE A 47 5.65 1.30 3.63
CA ILE A 47 5.83 2.43 2.74
C ILE A 47 6.85 3.39 3.33
N SER A 48 7.63 4.03 2.47
CA SER A 48 8.57 5.07 2.84
C SER A 48 8.30 6.33 2.02
N GLN A 49 8.47 7.47 2.67
CA GLN A 49 8.45 8.77 2.04
C GLN A 49 9.87 9.09 1.56
N SER A 50 10.08 9.13 0.24
CA SER A 50 11.40 9.47 -0.32
C SER A 50 11.63 10.97 -0.47
N ASN A 51 10.61 11.81 -0.26
CA ASN A 51 10.77 13.27 -0.36
C ASN A 51 11.25 13.86 0.98
N SER A 52 12.57 14.03 1.10
CA SER A 52 13.25 14.77 2.18
C SER A 52 12.95 16.28 2.23
N PHE A 53 12.07 16.80 1.37
CA PHE A 53 11.95 18.26 1.17
C PHE A 53 10.73 18.93 1.81
N ASN A 54 9.71 18.18 2.23
CA ASN A 54 8.58 18.74 2.98
C ASN A 54 8.25 17.84 4.17
N GLU A 55 8.09 18.42 5.36
CA GLU A 55 7.34 17.82 6.46
C GLU A 55 5.90 17.61 5.96
N ILE A 56 5.63 16.44 5.36
CA ILE A 56 4.27 16.08 4.98
C ILE A 56 3.61 15.55 6.26
N ASP A 57 2.51 16.18 6.67
CA ASP A 57 1.72 15.75 7.80
C ASP A 57 1.36 14.26 7.68
N ILE A 58 1.87 13.45 8.61
CA ILE A 58 1.62 12.01 8.67
C ILE A 58 0.10 11.74 8.72
N GLU A 59 -0.66 12.62 9.37
CA GLU A 59 -2.12 12.53 9.40
C GLU A 59 -2.78 12.75 8.03
N GLU A 60 -2.27 13.68 7.23
CA GLU A 60 -2.77 13.94 5.88
C GLU A 60 -2.42 12.79 4.92
N VAL A 61 -1.21 12.25 5.03
CA VAL A 61 -0.78 11.02 4.33
C VAL A 61 -1.69 9.85 4.71
N LYS A 62 -1.92 9.67 6.02
CA LYS A 62 -2.79 8.60 6.52
C LYS A 62 -4.21 8.74 6.01
N LYS A 63 -4.78 9.95 5.97
CA LYS A 63 -6.11 10.21 5.37
C LYS A 63 -6.14 9.90 3.88
N GLY A 64 -5.09 10.28 3.14
CA GLY A 64 -4.94 9.95 1.72
C GLY A 64 -4.87 8.44 1.49
N LEU A 65 -4.08 7.74 2.30
CA LEU A 65 -3.94 6.29 2.27
C LEU A 65 -5.21 5.57 2.71
N GLU A 66 -5.98 6.10 3.66
CA GLU A 66 -7.29 5.53 4.04
C GLU A 66 -8.29 5.62 2.89
N LYS A 67 -8.32 6.73 2.15
CA LYS A 67 -9.11 6.81 0.90
C LYS A 67 -8.59 5.83 -0.16
N ALA A 68 -7.27 5.76 -0.34
CA ALA A 68 -6.65 4.83 -1.28
C ALA A 68 -6.87 3.37 -0.88
N LYS A 69 -6.99 3.05 0.42
CA LYS A 69 -7.22 1.69 0.94
C LYS A 69 -8.47 1.07 0.35
N GLY A 70 -9.58 1.81 0.29
CA GLY A 70 -10.84 1.32 -0.29
C GLY A 70 -10.69 1.03 -1.78
N PHE A 71 -10.00 1.90 -2.50
CA PHE A 71 -9.74 1.77 -3.93
C PHE A 71 -8.79 0.59 -4.24
N ILE A 72 -7.67 0.50 -3.53
CA ILE A 72 -6.70 -0.60 -3.62
C ILE A 72 -7.37 -1.93 -3.29
N ARG A 73 -8.20 -2.00 -2.24
CA ARG A 73 -8.94 -3.22 -1.88
C ARG A 73 -9.85 -3.68 -3.02
N ARG A 74 -10.58 -2.75 -3.64
CA ARG A 74 -11.47 -3.06 -4.79
C ARG A 74 -10.67 -3.56 -5.99
N LYS A 75 -9.51 -2.95 -6.26
CA LYS A 75 -8.65 -3.32 -7.39
C LYS A 75 -7.98 -4.68 -7.19
N LEU A 76 -7.46 -4.95 -5.99
CA LEU A 76 -6.93 -6.27 -5.60
C LEU A 76 -7.99 -7.36 -5.68
N SER A 77 -9.20 -7.11 -5.19
CA SER A 77 -10.30 -8.07 -5.29
C SER A 77 -10.61 -8.43 -6.74
N LYS A 78 -10.55 -7.45 -7.65
CA LYS A 78 -10.81 -7.64 -9.08
C LYS A 78 -9.65 -8.35 -9.80
N ASN A 79 -8.40 -7.95 -9.54
CA ASN A 79 -7.23 -8.47 -10.24
C ASN A 79 -6.77 -9.85 -9.75
N LEU A 80 -6.86 -10.11 -8.43
CA LEU A 80 -6.48 -11.40 -7.86
C LEU A 80 -7.68 -12.37 -7.76
N ASN A 81 -8.87 -11.94 -8.18
CA ASN A 81 -10.13 -12.69 -8.10
C ASN A 81 -10.35 -13.34 -6.72
N LEU A 82 -9.94 -12.64 -5.66
CA LEU A 82 -9.91 -13.17 -4.31
C LEU A 82 -11.32 -13.18 -3.72
N ARG A 83 -11.78 -14.36 -3.31
CA ARG A 83 -13.05 -14.53 -2.58
C ARG A 83 -13.07 -13.81 -1.23
N ARG A 84 -11.88 -13.61 -0.63
CA ARG A 84 -11.66 -12.78 0.56
C ARG A 84 -10.43 -11.91 0.33
N THR A 85 -10.63 -10.60 0.26
CA THR A 85 -9.52 -9.65 0.17
C THR A 85 -8.92 -9.44 1.56
N PRO A 86 -7.60 -9.56 1.73
CA PRO A 86 -6.96 -9.28 3.02
C PRO A 86 -7.24 -7.84 3.46
N GLU A 87 -7.27 -7.64 4.77
CA GLU A 87 -7.20 -6.31 5.34
C GLU A 87 -5.81 -5.73 5.14
N ILE A 88 -5.78 -4.56 4.52
CA ILE A 88 -4.56 -3.84 4.21
C ILE A 88 -4.23 -2.89 5.36
N PHE A 89 -3.02 -2.99 5.87
CA PHE A 89 -2.47 -2.11 6.90
C PHE A 89 -1.27 -1.38 6.32
N PHE A 90 -1.34 -0.06 6.21
CA PHE A 90 -0.21 0.75 5.80
C PHE A 90 0.63 1.07 7.03
N LYS A 91 1.92 0.75 6.96
CA LYS A 91 2.94 1.12 7.96
C LYS A 91 3.96 2.02 7.29
N LEU A 92 4.12 3.21 7.85
CA LEU A 92 5.23 4.07 7.49
C LEU A 92 6.49 3.49 8.14
N GLU A 93 7.47 3.17 7.31
CA GLU A 93 8.80 2.79 7.76
C GLU A 93 9.69 4.03 7.63
N GLU A 94 10.08 4.56 8.78
CA GLU A 94 11.13 5.57 8.86
C GLU A 94 12.47 4.85 8.66
N ILE A 95 13.02 4.97 7.47
CA ILE A 95 14.40 4.57 7.22
C ILE A 95 15.26 5.66 7.87
N PHE A 96 15.78 5.38 9.07
CA PHE A 96 16.75 6.22 9.77
C PHE A 96 18.09 6.28 9.05
#